data_AF-A0A8H7T2F1-F1
#
_entry.id   AF-A0A8H7T2F1-F1
#
_cell.length_a   1.000
_cell.length_b   1.000
_cell.length_c   1.000
_cell.angle_alpha   90.00
_cell.angle_beta   90.00
_cell.angle_gamma   90.00
#
_symmetry.space_group_name_H-M   'P 1'
#
loop_
_entity.id
_entity.type
_entity.pdbx_description
1 polymer ?
#
loop_
_entity_poly.entity_id
_entity_poly.type
_entity_poly.pdbx_seq_one_letter_code
_entity_poly.pdbx_strand_id
1 'polypeptide(L)'
;MAEDDKGSLLELPNELLHGTFSHLSLDSIRNLRLVKSRLRKFSRDIFAIHFTDISSTMSQKSAQKLQGISNDPILRDKVEVLHIHAGHWAYGESWVRHSPTRSPNPRYLETPNDGTKILSSMLTGGLPNCHSLHLDLDTVVDEPAEYPGIIISPSDILHITLCTIASTGVPLKEFAINYALGRFDSHFIDFTVMQSEGFSSSWETLESLTIGYDIDCPHNSSQLSDFTISLINQANNLRKLHLKDVRQSGDTLSAFNQVTLVSMFIADHVDKLKLHRLEHLILECQFLDTNLLPKSLSHSRDTLRHISLSSIMLVNGYTWKALFQSMQTLLPNLSSIHIHGGYQDESPISYPGLQLDPPIPGTGGANINVQKASLEDTYVLDDIWTGIV
;
A
#
# COMPACT_ATOMS: atom_id res chain seq x y z
N MET A 1 13.87 -33.54 -2.51
CA MET A 1 13.77 -33.73 -1.05
C MET A 1 15.13 -33.39 -0.49
N ALA A 2 15.35 -32.10 -0.21
CA ALA A 2 16.55 -31.67 0.49
C ALA A 2 16.29 -31.89 1.98
N GLU A 3 17.24 -32.57 2.62
CA GLU A 3 17.22 -32.88 4.04
C GLU A 3 17.21 -31.58 4.84
N ASP A 4 16.25 -31.53 5.76
CA ASP A 4 16.08 -30.51 6.78
C ASP A 4 17.31 -30.62 7.69
N ASP A 5 18.32 -29.76 7.46
CA ASP A 5 19.53 -29.63 8.29
C ASP A 5 19.15 -29.08 9.67
N LYS A 6 18.49 -29.94 10.45
CA LYS A 6 18.28 -29.78 11.87
C LYS A 6 19.54 -30.29 12.54
N GLY A 7 20.54 -29.41 12.65
CA GLY A 7 21.65 -29.53 13.59
C GLY A 7 21.11 -29.72 15.02
N SER A 8 20.69 -30.93 15.31
CA SER A 8 20.12 -31.40 16.54
C SER A 8 21.25 -32.10 17.26
N LEU A 9 21.46 -31.78 18.54
CA LEU A 9 22.35 -32.54 19.41
C LEU A 9 22.04 -34.06 19.40
N LEU A 10 20.90 -34.49 18.85
CA LEU A 10 20.49 -35.88 18.65
C LEU A 10 21.19 -36.60 17.48
N GLU A 11 21.95 -35.90 16.63
CA GLU A 11 22.72 -36.52 15.52
C GLU A 11 24.17 -36.85 15.90
N LEU A 12 24.59 -36.49 17.11
CA LEU A 12 25.88 -36.90 17.63
C LEU A 12 25.85 -38.41 17.95
N PRO A 13 26.93 -39.16 17.65
CA PRO A 13 27.09 -40.53 18.11
C PRO A 13 26.81 -40.64 19.61
N ASN A 14 26.07 -41.67 20.02
CA ASN A 14 25.60 -41.84 21.40
C ASN A 14 26.76 -41.77 22.41
N GLU A 15 27.96 -42.21 22.04
CA GLU A 15 29.17 -42.13 22.86
C GLU A 15 29.60 -40.69 23.16
N LEU A 16 29.50 -39.80 22.17
CA LEU A 16 29.81 -38.37 22.32
C LEU A 16 28.72 -37.65 23.13
N LEU A 17 27.46 -37.99 22.93
CA LEU A 17 26.37 -37.49 23.79
C LEU A 17 26.59 -37.91 25.24
N HIS A 18 26.92 -39.19 25.47
CA HIS A 18 27.12 -39.73 26.81
C HIS A 18 28.36 -39.13 27.51
N GLY A 19 29.44 -38.88 26.77
CA GLY A 19 30.63 -38.18 27.27
C GLY A 19 30.40 -36.70 27.55
N THR A 20 29.59 -36.02 26.73
CA THR A 20 29.29 -34.60 26.96
C THR A 20 28.32 -34.43 28.14
N PHE A 21 27.33 -35.32 28.27
CA PHE A 21 26.37 -35.30 29.39
C PHE A 21 26.97 -35.81 30.71
N SER A 22 27.99 -36.67 30.71
CA SER A 22 28.66 -37.12 31.94
C SER A 22 29.53 -36.05 32.59
N HIS A 23 29.97 -35.04 31.82
CA HIS A 23 30.73 -33.88 32.32
C HIS A 23 29.86 -32.66 32.66
N LEU A 24 28.57 -32.68 32.30
CA LEU A 24 27.63 -31.62 32.65
C LEU A 24 26.81 -32.03 33.87
N SER A 25 26.82 -31.18 34.91
CA SER A 25 25.89 -31.36 36.03
C SER A 25 24.43 -31.28 35.54
N LEU A 26 23.50 -31.91 36.27
CA LEU A 26 22.06 -31.82 35.98
C LEU A 26 21.57 -30.36 35.89
N ASP A 27 22.14 -29.47 36.71
CA ASP A 27 21.84 -28.04 36.69
C ASP A 27 22.39 -27.35 35.44
N SER A 28 23.59 -27.75 34.97
CA SER A 28 24.17 -27.27 33.71
C SER A 28 23.31 -27.67 32.50
N ILE A 29 22.80 -28.90 32.45
CA ILE A 29 21.91 -29.38 31.38
C ILE A 29 20.57 -28.62 31.40
N ARG A 30 20.00 -28.41 32.58
CA ARG A 30 18.78 -27.60 32.75
C ARG A 30 19.00 -26.16 32.28
N ASN A 31 20.10 -25.54 32.67
CA ASN A 31 20.46 -24.19 32.23
C ASN A 31 20.64 -24.13 30.72
N LEU A 32 21.25 -25.13 30.09
CA LEU A 32 21.43 -25.18 28.64
C LEU A 32 20.09 -25.32 27.90
N ARG A 33 19.15 -26.12 28.43
CA ARG A 33 17.77 -26.19 27.91
C ARG A 33 17.02 -24.88 28.09
N LEU A 34 17.15 -24.23 29.24
CA LEU A 34 16.53 -22.94 29.53
C LEU A 34 17.11 -21.83 28.63
N VAL A 35 18.43 -21.77 28.45
CA VAL A 35 19.11 -20.83 27.56
C VAL A 35 18.70 -21.09 26.11
N LYS A 36 18.71 -22.35 25.63
CA LYS A 36 18.23 -22.68 24.28
C LYS A 36 16.76 -22.29 24.07
N SER A 37 15.90 -22.55 25.06
CA SER A 37 14.49 -22.16 25.02
C SER A 37 14.32 -20.64 24.97
N ARG A 38 15.06 -19.90 25.81
CA ARG A 38 15.05 -18.43 25.82
C ARG A 38 15.60 -17.85 24.53
N LEU A 39 16.69 -18.40 24.01
CA LEU A 39 17.34 -17.92 22.79
C LEU A 39 16.47 -18.22 21.57
N ARG A 40 15.79 -19.37 21.54
CA ARG A 40 14.77 -19.69 20.53
C ARG A 40 13.54 -18.79 20.60
N LYS A 41 13.08 -18.45 21.81
CA LYS A 41 11.96 -17.51 22.00
C LYS A 41 12.37 -16.11 21.55
N PHE A 42 13.52 -15.63 22.02
CA PHE A 42 14.07 -14.33 21.66
C PHE A 42 14.32 -14.19 20.16
N SER A 43 14.92 -15.20 19.53
CA SER A 43 15.12 -15.17 18.08
C SER A 43 13.80 -15.17 17.33
N ARG A 44 12.81 -15.99 17.75
CA ARG A 44 11.47 -15.98 17.17
C ARG A 44 10.79 -14.62 17.29
N ASP A 45 10.85 -13.99 18.46
CA ASP A 45 10.24 -12.68 18.70
C ASP A 45 10.88 -11.60 17.81
N ILE A 46 12.21 -11.63 17.61
CA ILE A 46 12.91 -10.74 16.68
C ILE A 46 12.53 -11.04 15.23
N PHE A 47 12.54 -12.32 14.82
CA PHE A 47 12.20 -12.71 13.46
C PHE A 47 10.76 -12.33 13.11
N ALA A 48 9.84 -12.40 14.08
CA ALA A 48 8.44 -12.07 13.87
C ALA A 48 8.21 -10.59 13.52
N ILE A 49 9.13 -9.68 13.86
CA ILE A 49 9.06 -8.26 13.46
C ILE A 49 9.17 -8.11 11.92
N HIS A 50 9.87 -9.02 11.26
CA HIS A 50 9.96 -9.03 9.79
C HIS A 50 8.68 -9.49 9.10
N PHE A 51 7.66 -9.93 9.85
CA PHE A 51 6.36 -10.32 9.33
C PHE A 51 5.28 -9.26 9.58
N THR A 52 5.64 -8.06 10.05
CA THR A 52 4.69 -6.95 10.17
C THR A 52 4.10 -6.56 8.82
N ASP A 53 4.91 -6.70 7.78
CA ASP A 53 4.55 -6.44 6.41
C ASP A 53 4.79 -7.72 5.60
N ILE A 54 3.76 -8.22 4.93
CA ILE A 54 3.86 -9.43 4.11
C ILE A 54 3.26 -9.21 2.73
N SER A 55 3.84 -9.88 1.73
CA SER A 55 3.39 -9.82 0.34
C SER A 55 2.83 -11.16 -0.14
N SER A 56 1.83 -11.09 -1.01
CA SER A 56 1.22 -12.25 -1.66
C SER A 56 0.89 -11.93 -3.11
N THR A 57 1.24 -12.84 -4.02
CA THR A 57 0.76 -12.81 -5.41
C THR A 57 -0.56 -13.58 -5.58
N MET A 58 -1.13 -14.07 -4.47
CA MET A 58 -2.27 -15.01 -4.40
C MET A 58 -2.18 -16.24 -5.33
N SER A 59 -0.99 -16.55 -5.83
CA SER A 59 -0.64 -17.84 -6.42
C SER A 59 -0.85 -18.96 -5.40
N GLN A 60 -0.98 -20.21 -5.86
CA GLN A 60 -1.11 -21.35 -4.95
C GLN A 60 0.01 -21.40 -3.90
N LYS A 61 1.25 -21.14 -4.32
CA LYS A 61 2.42 -21.14 -3.43
C LYS A 61 2.37 -20.01 -2.40
N SER A 62 1.97 -18.79 -2.81
CA SER A 62 1.86 -17.67 -1.87
C SER A 62 0.67 -17.82 -0.92
N ALA A 63 -0.46 -18.35 -1.40
CA ALA A 63 -1.61 -18.67 -0.55
C ALA A 63 -1.27 -19.73 0.51
N GLN A 64 -0.53 -20.79 0.15
CA GLN A 64 -0.04 -21.78 1.11
C GLN A 64 0.91 -21.17 2.15
N LYS A 65 1.81 -20.26 1.73
CA LYS A 65 2.68 -19.51 2.67
C LYS A 65 1.86 -18.64 3.62
N LEU A 66 0.89 -17.91 3.10
CA LEU A 66 0.00 -17.05 3.87
C LEU A 66 -0.81 -17.86 4.89
N GLN A 67 -1.31 -19.03 4.49
CA GLN A 67 -1.96 -19.99 5.39
C GLN A 67 -0.99 -20.55 6.45
N GLY A 68 0.27 -20.77 6.10
CA GLY A 68 1.32 -21.15 7.06
C GLY A 68 1.52 -20.08 8.13
N ILE A 69 1.56 -18.81 7.73
CA ILE A 69 1.68 -17.66 8.63
C ILE A 69 0.43 -17.55 9.52
N SER A 70 -0.77 -17.68 8.96
CA SER A 70 -2.03 -17.59 9.72
C SER A 70 -2.19 -18.67 10.79
N ASN A 71 -1.56 -19.84 10.56
CA ASN A 71 -1.57 -20.97 11.47
C ASN A 71 -0.45 -20.92 12.52
N ASP A 72 0.59 -20.10 12.33
CA ASP A 72 1.64 -19.92 13.34
C ASP A 72 1.14 -18.93 14.42
N PRO A 73 1.04 -19.34 15.69
CA PRO A 73 0.44 -18.54 16.76
C PRO A 73 1.24 -17.29 17.13
N ILE A 74 2.50 -17.17 16.70
CA ILE A 74 3.34 -15.99 16.96
C ILE A 74 3.26 -15.05 15.77
N LEU A 75 3.40 -15.57 14.55
CA LEU A 75 3.51 -14.73 13.35
C LEU A 75 2.17 -14.06 12.98
N ARG A 76 1.04 -14.78 13.10
CA ARG A 76 -0.28 -14.26 12.74
C ARG A 76 -0.63 -12.93 13.42
N ASP A 77 -0.20 -12.75 14.66
CA ASP A 77 -0.51 -11.57 15.47
C ASP A 77 0.49 -10.43 15.22
N LYS A 78 1.53 -10.65 14.40
CA LYS A 78 2.48 -9.60 14.03
C LYS A 78 2.17 -8.93 12.70
N VAL A 79 1.43 -9.61 11.82
CA VAL A 79 1.07 -9.07 10.52
C VAL A 79 0.08 -7.91 10.67
N GLU A 80 0.48 -6.74 10.19
CA GLU A 80 -0.31 -5.50 10.21
C GLU A 80 -0.69 -5.08 8.78
N VAL A 81 0.19 -5.35 7.81
CA VAL A 81 0.04 -4.97 6.40
C VAL A 81 0.12 -6.19 5.50
N LEU A 82 -0.86 -6.32 4.60
CA LEU A 82 -0.84 -7.30 3.52
C LEU A 82 -0.79 -6.59 2.16
N HIS A 83 0.31 -6.83 1.43
CA HIS A 83 0.48 -6.42 0.04
C HIS A 83 0.04 -7.54 -0.89
N ILE A 84 -0.78 -7.18 -1.86
CA ILE A 84 -1.31 -8.07 -2.88
C ILE A 84 -0.78 -7.57 -4.21
N HIS A 85 0.14 -8.33 -4.79
CA HIS A 85 0.69 -8.03 -6.10
C HIS A 85 -0.17 -8.67 -7.18
N ALA A 86 -0.40 -7.93 -8.27
CA ALA A 86 -0.79 -8.55 -9.52
C ALA A 86 0.30 -9.56 -9.93
N GLY A 87 -0.12 -10.71 -10.42
CA GLY A 87 0.77 -11.82 -10.72
C GLY A 87 -0.04 -13.01 -11.21
N HIS A 88 0.61 -14.16 -11.37
CA HIS A 88 -0.07 -15.42 -11.72
C HIS A 88 -0.99 -15.87 -10.57
N TRP A 89 -2.18 -15.28 -10.47
CA TRP A 89 -3.31 -15.81 -9.72
C TRP A 89 -3.81 -17.09 -10.43
N ALA A 90 -2.98 -18.12 -10.39
CA ALA A 90 -3.25 -19.43 -10.95
C ALA A 90 -3.63 -20.37 -9.80
N TYR A 91 -4.82 -20.14 -9.23
CA TYR A 91 -5.43 -21.13 -8.35
C TYR A 91 -6.36 -22.00 -9.18
N GLY A 92 -5.80 -22.96 -9.91
CA GLY A 92 -6.42 -24.25 -10.29
C GLY A 92 -7.80 -24.33 -10.96
N GLU A 93 -8.53 -23.25 -11.21
CA GLU A 93 -9.96 -23.32 -11.56
C GLU A 93 -10.35 -22.35 -12.68
N SER A 94 -11.41 -22.72 -13.40
CA SER A 94 -12.05 -21.88 -14.40
C SER A 94 -12.71 -20.67 -13.74
N TRP A 95 -12.14 -19.48 -13.93
CA TRP A 95 -12.73 -18.22 -13.51
C TRP A 95 -14.09 -18.02 -14.20
N VAL A 96 -15.18 -18.25 -13.48
CA VAL A 96 -16.53 -18.03 -14.00
C VAL A 96 -16.83 -16.54 -13.94
N ARG A 97 -17.21 -15.98 -15.09
CA ARG A 97 -17.61 -14.59 -15.26
C ARG A 97 -19.11 -14.55 -15.52
N HIS A 98 -19.79 -13.53 -15.02
CA HIS A 98 -21.19 -13.32 -15.36
C HIS A 98 -21.34 -13.20 -16.90
N SER A 99 -22.16 -14.06 -17.49
CA SER A 99 -22.38 -14.07 -18.94
C SER A 99 -23.49 -13.09 -19.33
N PRO A 100 -23.24 -12.14 -20.26
CA PRO A 100 -24.28 -11.25 -20.74
C PRO A 100 -25.15 -11.99 -21.76
N THR A 101 -26.29 -12.53 -21.33
CA THR A 101 -27.23 -13.13 -22.29
C THR A 101 -27.97 -12.11 -23.16
N ARG A 102 -28.01 -10.80 -22.80
CA ARG A 102 -28.82 -9.79 -23.55
C ARG A 102 -28.37 -8.31 -23.53
N SER A 103 -27.18 -7.96 -23.05
CA SER A 103 -26.73 -6.55 -23.00
C SER A 103 -25.21 -6.48 -23.12
N PRO A 104 -24.56 -5.39 -23.59
CA PRO A 104 -23.11 -5.34 -23.78
C PRO A 104 -22.34 -5.19 -22.44
N ASN A 105 -22.83 -5.81 -21.38
CA ASN A 105 -22.63 -5.50 -19.96
C ASN A 105 -21.95 -6.67 -19.20
N PRO A 106 -21.64 -6.54 -17.90
CA PRO A 106 -20.32 -6.68 -17.28
C PRO A 106 -19.69 -8.09 -17.31
N ARG A 107 -18.35 -8.13 -17.18
CA ARG A 107 -17.47 -9.32 -17.24
C ARG A 107 -16.78 -9.63 -15.90
N TYR A 108 -17.23 -9.04 -14.80
CA TYR A 108 -16.66 -9.29 -13.48
C TYR A 108 -16.84 -10.76 -13.05
N LEU A 109 -15.94 -11.20 -12.17
CA LEU A 109 -15.94 -12.57 -11.66
C LEU A 109 -17.17 -12.83 -10.78
N GLU A 110 -17.80 -13.99 -10.96
CA GLU A 110 -18.83 -14.46 -10.04
C GLU A 110 -18.21 -14.62 -8.63
N THR A 111 -18.94 -14.17 -7.61
CA THR A 111 -18.52 -14.27 -6.21
C THR A 111 -19.58 -15.00 -5.37
N PRO A 112 -19.18 -15.80 -4.36
CA PRO A 112 -17.80 -16.02 -3.89
C PRO A 112 -17.00 -16.99 -4.79
N ASN A 113 -15.79 -16.59 -5.15
CA ASN A 113 -14.78 -17.43 -5.79
C ASN A 113 -13.63 -17.76 -4.82
N ASP A 114 -12.72 -18.65 -5.21
CA ASP A 114 -11.63 -19.09 -4.32
C ASP A 114 -10.72 -17.96 -3.85
N GLY A 115 -10.45 -16.96 -4.70
CA GLY A 115 -9.73 -15.75 -4.31
C GLY A 115 -10.43 -15.01 -3.17
N THR A 116 -11.74 -14.78 -3.30
CA THR A 116 -12.54 -14.16 -2.22
C THR A 116 -12.58 -15.01 -0.96
N LYS A 117 -12.67 -16.35 -1.05
CA LYS A 117 -12.71 -17.24 0.12
C LYS A 117 -11.39 -17.22 0.88
N ILE A 118 -10.26 -17.32 0.17
CA ILE A 118 -8.92 -17.29 0.77
C ILE A 118 -8.72 -15.95 1.46
N LEU A 119 -8.91 -14.83 0.75
CA LEU A 119 -8.71 -13.50 1.34
C LEU A 119 -9.65 -13.26 2.52
N SER A 120 -10.91 -13.66 2.42
CA SER A 120 -11.87 -13.56 3.53
C SER A 120 -11.42 -14.36 4.75
N SER A 121 -10.94 -15.59 4.56
CA SER A 121 -10.46 -16.43 5.66
C SER A 121 -9.23 -15.84 6.35
N MET A 122 -8.34 -15.21 5.57
CA MET A 122 -7.15 -14.55 6.12
C MET A 122 -7.52 -13.31 6.93
N LEU A 123 -8.40 -12.43 6.41
CA LEU A 123 -8.75 -11.18 7.07
C LEU A 123 -9.68 -11.35 8.29
N THR A 124 -10.58 -12.34 8.29
CA THR A 124 -11.56 -12.49 9.38
C THR A 124 -11.01 -13.22 10.62
N GLY A 125 -9.97 -14.04 10.47
CA GLY A 125 -9.45 -14.81 11.60
C GLY A 125 -8.04 -15.36 11.44
N GLY A 126 -7.50 -15.37 10.21
CA GLY A 126 -6.13 -15.79 9.95
C GLY A 126 -5.09 -14.78 10.45
N LEU A 127 -5.33 -13.49 10.21
CA LEU A 127 -4.42 -12.38 10.47
C LEU A 127 -5.15 -11.27 11.25
N PRO A 128 -5.35 -11.44 12.57
CA PRO A 128 -6.26 -10.60 13.34
C PRO A 128 -5.87 -9.13 13.46
N ASN A 129 -4.59 -8.78 13.27
CA ASN A 129 -4.08 -7.42 13.35
C ASN A 129 -3.86 -6.77 11.97
N CYS A 130 -4.19 -7.49 10.89
CA CYS A 130 -4.02 -7.00 9.52
C CYS A 130 -5.14 -6.02 9.16
N HIS A 131 -4.89 -4.73 9.39
CA HIS A 131 -5.82 -3.64 9.12
C HIS A 131 -5.38 -2.75 7.94
N SER A 132 -4.30 -3.12 7.26
CA SER A 132 -3.77 -2.40 6.11
C SER A 132 -3.71 -3.31 4.89
N LEU A 133 -4.33 -2.89 3.79
CA LEU A 133 -4.38 -3.63 2.52
C LEU A 133 -3.78 -2.81 1.39
N HIS A 134 -2.74 -3.33 0.76
CA HIS A 134 -2.03 -2.66 -0.31
C HIS A 134 -2.15 -3.49 -1.59
N LEU A 135 -2.65 -2.90 -2.66
CA LEU A 135 -2.81 -3.54 -3.97
C LEU A 135 -1.80 -2.94 -4.95
N ASP A 136 -0.77 -3.71 -5.27
CA ASP A 136 0.23 -3.34 -6.26
C ASP A 136 -0.10 -4.04 -7.58
N LEU A 137 -0.80 -3.32 -8.45
CA LEU A 137 -1.35 -3.85 -9.70
C LEU A 137 -0.45 -3.46 -10.89
N ASP A 138 0.85 -3.47 -10.64
CA ASP A 138 1.93 -2.97 -11.48
C ASP A 138 2.59 -4.05 -12.33
N THR A 139 2.13 -5.29 -12.34
CA THR A 139 2.70 -6.29 -13.24
C THR A 139 1.94 -6.36 -14.56
N VAL A 140 2.65 -6.13 -15.67
CA VAL A 140 2.20 -6.58 -16.99
C VAL A 140 2.27 -8.10 -17.00
N VAL A 141 1.15 -8.77 -16.76
CA VAL A 141 1.02 -10.16 -17.19
C VAL A 141 0.68 -10.06 -18.67
N ASP A 142 1.67 -10.31 -19.54
CA ASP A 142 1.41 -10.48 -20.96
C ASP A 142 0.32 -11.55 -21.10
N GLU A 143 -0.89 -11.14 -21.47
CA GLU A 143 -1.93 -12.10 -21.82
C GLU A 143 -1.40 -12.92 -23.00
N PRO A 144 -1.21 -14.24 -22.87
CA PRO A 144 -1.00 -15.09 -24.02
C PRO A 144 -2.23 -14.89 -24.90
N ALA A 145 -2.02 -14.38 -26.12
CA ALA A 145 -3.08 -14.10 -27.09
C ALA A 145 -3.98 -15.32 -27.38
N GLU A 146 -3.55 -16.51 -26.97
CA GLU A 146 -4.22 -17.79 -27.19
C GLU A 146 -5.32 -18.11 -26.16
N TYR A 147 -5.38 -17.45 -24.99
CA TYR A 147 -6.38 -17.79 -23.94
C TYR A 147 -6.99 -16.56 -23.21
N PRO A 148 -7.68 -15.66 -23.93
CA PRO A 148 -8.43 -14.57 -23.30
C PRO A 148 -9.55 -15.15 -22.41
N GLY A 149 -9.42 -14.98 -21.10
CA GLY A 149 -10.44 -15.40 -20.11
C GLY A 149 -9.97 -16.38 -19.04
N ILE A 150 -8.77 -16.96 -19.17
CA ILE A 150 -8.18 -17.82 -18.11
C ILE A 150 -7.35 -16.99 -17.12
N ILE A 151 -6.91 -15.80 -17.53
CA ILE A 151 -6.04 -14.93 -16.72
C ILE A 151 -6.88 -13.89 -15.99
N ILE A 152 -6.55 -13.71 -14.71
CA ILE A 152 -7.06 -12.64 -13.87
C ILE A 152 -6.37 -11.34 -14.26
N SER A 153 -7.17 -10.33 -14.59
CA SER A 153 -6.68 -8.98 -14.82
C SER A 153 -6.45 -8.24 -13.49
N PRO A 154 -5.64 -7.17 -13.47
CA PRO A 154 -5.59 -6.21 -12.37
C PRO A 154 -6.97 -5.77 -11.84
N SER A 155 -7.93 -5.56 -12.74
CA SER A 155 -9.29 -5.14 -12.37
C SER A 155 -10.06 -6.25 -11.65
N ASP A 156 -9.83 -7.52 -12.00
CA ASP A 156 -10.39 -8.67 -11.28
C ASP A 156 -9.84 -8.78 -9.85
N ILE A 157 -8.56 -8.47 -9.63
CA ILE A 157 -7.94 -8.45 -8.30
C ILE A 157 -8.59 -7.38 -7.42
N LEU A 158 -8.78 -6.18 -7.99
CA LEU A 158 -9.53 -5.14 -7.29
C LEU A 158 -10.94 -5.63 -6.96
N HIS A 159 -11.66 -6.19 -7.93
CA HIS A 159 -13.02 -6.70 -7.73
C HIS A 159 -13.09 -7.73 -6.60
N ILE A 160 -12.19 -8.73 -6.59
CA ILE A 160 -12.09 -9.74 -5.53
C ILE A 160 -11.83 -9.07 -4.17
N THR A 161 -10.95 -8.07 -4.13
CA THR A 161 -10.63 -7.35 -2.89
C THR A 161 -11.83 -6.57 -2.38
N LEU A 162 -12.50 -5.81 -3.24
CA LEU A 162 -13.72 -5.06 -2.88
C LEU A 162 -14.84 -5.98 -2.41
N CYS A 163 -15.08 -7.10 -3.10
CA CYS A 163 -16.04 -8.12 -2.69
C CYS A 163 -15.69 -8.73 -1.33
N THR A 164 -14.41 -8.93 -1.05
CA THR A 164 -13.95 -9.46 0.23
C THR A 164 -14.15 -8.45 1.37
N ILE A 165 -13.83 -7.18 1.14
CA ILE A 165 -14.11 -6.10 2.09
C ILE A 165 -15.61 -6.02 2.37
N ALA A 166 -16.41 -6.03 1.31
CA ALA A 166 -17.87 -5.96 1.37
C ALA A 166 -18.48 -7.14 2.15
N SER A 167 -17.97 -8.36 1.97
CA SER A 167 -18.51 -9.56 2.61
C SER A 167 -18.04 -9.74 4.05
N THR A 168 -16.83 -9.30 4.37
CA THR A 168 -16.23 -9.53 5.69
C THR A 168 -16.47 -8.39 6.68
N GLY A 169 -16.59 -7.14 6.20
CA GLY A 169 -16.74 -5.97 7.04
C GLY A 169 -15.58 -5.75 8.02
N VAL A 170 -14.40 -6.34 7.76
CA VAL A 170 -13.22 -6.20 8.62
C VAL A 170 -12.77 -4.74 8.63
N PRO A 171 -12.51 -4.14 9.81
CA PRO A 171 -12.07 -2.75 9.89
C PRO A 171 -10.71 -2.58 9.21
N LEU A 172 -10.63 -1.62 8.29
CA LEU A 172 -9.40 -1.21 7.63
C LEU A 172 -8.99 0.17 8.11
N LYS A 173 -7.70 0.34 8.42
CA LYS A 173 -7.08 1.63 8.74
C LYS A 173 -6.39 2.24 7.53
N GLU A 174 -5.79 1.39 6.69
CA GLU A 174 -5.08 1.83 5.49
C GLU A 174 -5.45 1.00 4.27
N PHE A 175 -5.65 1.69 3.16
CA PHE A 175 -5.86 1.08 1.86
C PHE A 175 -5.00 1.79 0.82
N ALA A 176 -4.23 1.02 0.07
CA ALA A 176 -3.42 1.53 -1.02
C ALA A 176 -3.71 0.77 -2.31
N ILE A 177 -3.78 1.46 -3.43
CA ILE A 177 -3.94 0.84 -4.74
C ILE A 177 -3.08 1.54 -5.79
N ASN A 178 -2.24 0.77 -6.49
CA ASN A 178 -1.27 1.27 -7.46
C ASN A 178 -1.52 0.63 -8.83
N TYR A 179 -2.08 1.39 -9.78
CA TYR A 179 -2.32 0.97 -11.17
C TYR A 179 -1.15 1.30 -12.09
N ALA A 180 0.08 0.92 -11.74
CA ALA A 180 1.27 1.40 -12.45
C ALA A 180 1.43 0.87 -13.88
N LEU A 181 0.91 -0.34 -14.17
CA LEU A 181 1.06 -1.02 -15.48
C LEU A 181 -0.20 -1.82 -15.88
N GLY A 182 -1.28 -1.71 -15.09
CA GLY A 182 -2.53 -2.44 -15.29
C GLY A 182 -3.61 -1.56 -15.92
N ARG A 183 -4.19 -1.97 -17.05
CA ARG A 183 -5.35 -1.29 -17.63
C ARG A 183 -6.55 -1.44 -16.69
N PHE A 184 -6.99 -0.33 -16.10
CA PHE A 184 -8.26 -0.29 -15.38
C PHE A 184 -9.41 -0.51 -16.36
N ASP A 185 -10.17 -1.58 -16.17
CA ASP A 185 -11.36 -1.88 -16.94
C ASP A 185 -12.53 -2.11 -15.97
N SER A 186 -13.37 -1.09 -15.91
CA SER A 186 -14.56 -1.02 -15.06
C SER A 186 -15.56 -2.15 -15.33
N HIS A 187 -15.54 -2.76 -16.52
CA HIS A 187 -16.44 -3.88 -16.83
C HIS A 187 -16.13 -5.13 -16.01
N PHE A 188 -14.93 -5.21 -15.41
CA PHE A 188 -14.50 -6.31 -14.55
C PHE A 188 -14.75 -6.07 -13.06
N ILE A 189 -15.37 -4.95 -12.69
CA ILE A 189 -15.63 -4.58 -11.30
C ILE A 189 -17.13 -4.34 -11.09
N ASP A 190 -17.70 -4.99 -10.08
CA ASP A 190 -19.03 -4.64 -9.59
C ASP A 190 -18.95 -3.55 -8.53
N PHE A 191 -19.21 -2.29 -8.92
CA PHE A 191 -19.19 -1.17 -7.96
C PHE A 191 -20.37 -1.17 -6.98
N THR A 192 -21.39 -2.00 -7.18
CA THR A 192 -22.53 -2.06 -6.24
C THR A 192 -22.11 -2.63 -4.88
N VAL A 193 -21.01 -3.37 -4.82
CA VAL A 193 -20.46 -3.90 -3.56
C VAL A 193 -20.06 -2.79 -2.58
N MET A 194 -19.72 -1.60 -3.08
CA MET A 194 -19.41 -0.43 -2.25
C MET A 194 -20.65 0.12 -1.52
N GLN A 195 -21.86 -0.28 -1.92
CA GLN A 195 -23.11 0.11 -1.24
C GLN A 195 -23.50 -0.85 -0.13
N SER A 196 -22.74 -1.94 0.06
CA SER A 196 -23.02 -2.92 1.10
C SER A 196 -22.69 -2.39 2.50
N GLU A 197 -23.41 -2.88 3.50
CA GLU A 197 -23.17 -2.55 4.91
C GLU A 197 -21.77 -2.96 5.36
N GLY A 198 -21.27 -4.12 4.92
CA GLY A 198 -19.93 -4.59 5.24
C GLY A 198 -18.85 -3.68 4.66
N PHE A 199 -19.00 -3.24 3.41
CA PHE A 199 -18.07 -2.26 2.83
C PHE A 199 -18.10 -0.96 3.62
N SER A 200 -19.30 -0.41 3.86
CA SER A 200 -19.46 0.84 4.62
C SER A 200 -18.83 0.75 6.01
N SER A 201 -19.02 -0.37 6.72
CA SER A 201 -18.46 -0.59 8.07
C SER A 201 -16.95 -0.66 8.07
N SER A 202 -16.36 -1.36 7.09
CA SER A 202 -14.91 -1.45 6.92
C SER A 202 -14.30 -0.08 6.58
N TRP A 203 -14.95 0.63 5.65
CA TRP A 203 -14.45 1.87 5.08
C TRP A 203 -14.63 3.06 6.02
N GLU A 204 -15.58 2.99 6.96
CA GLU A 204 -15.75 4.00 8.00
C GLU A 204 -14.51 4.09 8.89
N THR A 205 -13.76 3.01 9.13
CA THR A 205 -12.55 3.05 9.97
C THR A 205 -11.29 3.52 9.24
N LEU A 206 -11.39 3.79 7.93
CA LEU A 206 -10.24 4.09 7.09
C LEU A 206 -9.65 5.47 7.43
N GLU A 207 -8.35 5.50 7.73
CA GLU A 207 -7.60 6.71 8.09
C GLU A 207 -6.60 7.13 7.01
N SER A 208 -6.07 6.18 6.23
CA SER A 208 -5.09 6.40 5.15
C SER A 208 -5.57 5.79 3.84
N LEU A 209 -5.57 6.59 2.77
CA LEU A 209 -5.92 6.16 1.42
C LEU A 209 -4.83 6.61 0.44
N THR A 210 -4.24 5.64 -0.26
CA THR A 210 -3.28 5.89 -1.34
C THR A 210 -3.84 5.38 -2.66
N ILE A 211 -3.85 6.22 -3.68
CA ILE A 211 -4.29 5.87 -5.02
C ILE A 211 -3.26 6.33 -6.05
N GLY A 212 -2.71 5.37 -6.78
CA GLY A 212 -1.75 5.58 -7.86
C GLY A 212 -2.33 5.22 -9.22
N TYR A 213 -2.12 6.08 -10.22
CA TYR A 213 -2.59 5.88 -11.60
C TYR A 213 -1.44 5.92 -12.61
N ASP A 214 -1.50 5.07 -13.63
CA ASP A 214 -0.72 5.25 -14.85
C ASP A 214 -1.42 6.23 -15.81
N ILE A 215 -0.62 7.07 -16.46
CA ILE A 215 -1.03 8.19 -17.34
C ILE A 215 -1.72 7.66 -18.62
N ASP A 216 -1.45 6.42 -19.01
CA ASP A 216 -1.96 5.79 -20.24
C ASP A 216 -3.39 5.24 -20.14
N CYS A 217 -4.24 5.80 -19.26
CA CYS A 217 -5.64 5.38 -19.07
C CYS A 217 -6.69 6.37 -19.67
N PRO A 218 -6.61 6.82 -20.94
CA PRO A 218 -7.49 7.87 -21.47
C PRO A 218 -8.93 7.43 -21.75
N HIS A 219 -9.20 6.13 -21.95
CA HIS A 219 -10.51 5.65 -22.42
C HIS A 219 -11.55 5.41 -21.30
N ASN A 220 -11.12 5.32 -20.04
CA ASN A 220 -11.99 5.04 -18.88
C ASN A 220 -11.90 6.11 -17.77
N SER A 221 -11.38 7.30 -18.09
CA SER A 221 -11.06 8.33 -17.10
C SER A 221 -12.26 8.75 -16.24
N SER A 222 -13.46 8.86 -16.82
CA SER A 222 -14.64 9.29 -16.06
C SER A 222 -15.09 8.26 -15.02
N GLN A 223 -15.07 6.96 -15.36
CA GLN A 223 -15.48 5.90 -14.43
C GLN A 223 -14.45 5.68 -13.33
N LEU A 224 -13.16 5.77 -13.66
CA LEU A 224 -12.07 5.71 -12.69
C LEU A 224 -12.14 6.90 -11.73
N SER A 225 -12.42 8.10 -12.24
CA SER A 225 -12.67 9.29 -11.44
C SER A 225 -13.87 9.14 -10.51
N ASP A 226 -15.02 8.68 -11.02
CA ASP A 226 -16.23 8.47 -10.21
C ASP A 226 -16.00 7.41 -9.11
N PHE A 227 -15.30 6.32 -9.45
CA PHE A 227 -14.88 5.31 -8.49
C PHE A 227 -13.98 5.91 -7.39
N THR A 228 -12.99 6.69 -7.78
CA THR A 228 -12.05 7.36 -6.86
C THR A 228 -12.78 8.32 -5.93
N ILE A 229 -13.67 9.16 -6.46
CA ILE A 229 -14.51 10.06 -5.67
C ILE A 229 -15.32 9.25 -4.66
N SER A 230 -15.90 8.12 -5.10
CA SER A 230 -16.70 7.24 -4.24
C SER A 230 -15.86 6.68 -3.08
N LEU A 231 -14.65 6.17 -3.36
CA LEU A 231 -13.73 5.71 -2.32
C LEU A 231 -13.39 6.82 -1.33
N ILE A 232 -13.01 8.00 -1.80
CA ILE A 232 -12.65 9.12 -0.93
C ILE A 232 -13.85 9.57 -0.08
N ASN A 233 -15.02 9.72 -0.69
CA ASN A 233 -16.20 10.27 -0.01
C ASN A 233 -16.84 9.31 1.00
N GLN A 234 -16.64 8.01 0.85
CA GLN A 234 -17.12 7.03 1.84
C GLN A 234 -16.18 6.93 3.05
N ALA A 235 -14.92 7.35 2.92
CA ALA A 235 -13.93 7.29 3.99
C ALA A 235 -14.09 8.47 4.95
N ASN A 236 -15.14 8.46 5.77
CA ASN A 236 -15.50 9.58 6.65
C ASN A 236 -14.43 9.93 7.71
N ASN A 237 -13.56 8.97 8.04
CA ASN A 237 -12.45 9.14 8.99
C ASN A 237 -11.10 9.37 8.32
N LEU A 238 -11.07 9.65 7.01
CA LEU A 238 -9.83 9.81 6.27
C LEU A 238 -9.00 11.00 6.79
N ARG A 239 -7.78 10.71 7.27
CA ARG A 239 -6.81 11.68 7.78
C ARG A 239 -5.64 11.89 6.83
N LYS A 240 -5.30 10.89 6.02
CA LYS A 240 -4.22 10.95 5.04
C LYS A 240 -4.72 10.52 3.66
N LEU A 241 -4.52 11.40 2.68
CA LEU A 241 -4.81 11.12 1.27
C LEU A 241 -3.52 11.27 0.47
N HIS A 242 -3.19 10.23 -0.29
CA HIS A 242 -2.05 10.22 -1.19
C HIS A 242 -2.53 9.90 -2.62
N LEU A 243 -2.38 10.87 -3.53
CA LEU A 243 -2.66 10.71 -4.96
C LEU A 243 -1.34 10.77 -5.73
N LYS A 244 -1.03 9.75 -6.51
CA LYS A 244 0.22 9.69 -7.27
C LYS A 244 0.02 9.33 -8.75
N ASP A 245 0.73 10.01 -9.62
CA ASP A 245 0.96 9.57 -10.99
C ASP A 245 2.13 8.56 -10.96
N VAL A 246 1.85 7.31 -11.30
CA VAL A 246 2.87 6.28 -11.41
C VAL A 246 3.45 6.32 -12.82
N ARG A 247 4.71 6.74 -12.93
CA ARG A 247 5.40 6.84 -14.22
C ARG A 247 5.99 5.50 -14.64
N GLN A 248 5.83 5.16 -15.92
CA GLN A 248 6.78 4.27 -16.59
C GLN A 248 8.07 5.04 -16.86
N SER A 249 9.18 4.56 -16.30
CA SER A 249 10.52 5.05 -16.65
C SER A 249 10.82 4.64 -18.09
N GLY A 250 10.59 5.53 -19.07
CA GLY A 250 10.84 5.18 -20.47
C GLY A 250 10.93 6.36 -21.43
N ASP A 251 9.86 7.16 -21.56
CA ASP A 251 9.79 8.17 -22.62
C ASP A 251 9.55 9.59 -22.08
N THR A 252 10.65 10.30 -21.84
CA THR A 252 10.66 11.70 -21.37
C THR A 252 10.21 12.72 -22.41
N LEU A 253 10.02 12.33 -23.68
CA LEU A 253 9.81 13.27 -24.81
C LEU A 253 8.35 13.54 -25.17
N SER A 254 7.39 12.69 -24.78
CA SER A 254 5.94 12.95 -24.92
C SER A 254 5.32 13.65 -23.70
N ALA A 255 6.08 13.75 -22.60
CA ALA A 255 5.62 14.22 -21.29
C ALA A 255 5.11 15.68 -21.25
N PHE A 256 5.51 16.54 -22.17
CA PHE A 256 5.12 17.96 -22.16
C PHE A 256 3.66 18.22 -22.59
N ASN A 257 3.00 17.27 -23.26
CA ASN A 257 1.61 17.43 -23.72
C ASN A 257 0.61 16.58 -22.92
N GLN A 258 1.05 15.83 -21.92
CA GLN A 258 0.18 14.96 -21.13
C GLN A 258 -0.25 15.70 -19.86
N VAL A 259 -1.50 16.16 -19.84
CA VAL A 259 -2.14 16.54 -18.57
C VAL A 259 -2.24 15.28 -17.73
N THR A 260 -1.69 15.33 -16.53
CA THR A 260 -1.66 14.18 -15.63
C THR A 260 -3.03 13.86 -15.06
N LEU A 261 -3.34 12.57 -14.88
CA LEU A 261 -4.65 12.12 -14.39
C LEU A 261 -4.96 12.66 -13.00
N VAL A 262 -3.98 12.70 -12.09
CA VAL A 262 -4.17 13.31 -10.76
C VAL A 262 -4.61 14.77 -10.88
N SER A 263 -4.07 15.50 -11.84
CA SER A 263 -4.33 16.92 -12.01
C SER A 263 -5.64 17.21 -12.69
N MET A 264 -6.02 16.38 -13.67
CA MET A 264 -7.38 16.37 -14.24
C MET A 264 -8.42 16.01 -13.17
N PHE A 265 -8.13 14.99 -12.35
CA PHE A 265 -9.01 14.56 -11.28
C PHE A 265 -9.26 15.69 -10.28
N ILE A 266 -8.20 16.36 -9.83
CA ILE A 266 -8.33 17.54 -8.96
C ILE A 266 -9.12 18.63 -9.68
N ALA A 267 -8.84 18.92 -10.95
CA ALA A 267 -9.52 19.96 -11.70
C ALA A 267 -11.03 19.75 -11.83
N ASP A 268 -11.44 18.55 -12.21
CA ASP A 268 -12.81 18.27 -12.62
C ASP A 268 -13.71 17.89 -11.45
N HIS A 269 -13.13 17.46 -10.32
CA HIS A 269 -13.88 16.80 -9.26
C HIS A 269 -13.64 17.36 -7.87
N VAL A 270 -12.85 18.42 -7.77
CA VAL A 270 -12.58 19.13 -6.52
C VAL A 270 -13.83 19.40 -5.68
N ASP A 271 -14.88 19.93 -6.30
CA ASP A 271 -16.11 20.36 -5.59
C ASP A 271 -16.92 19.17 -5.07
N LYS A 272 -16.59 17.94 -5.50
CA LYS A 272 -17.26 16.71 -5.09
C LYS A 272 -16.57 16.02 -3.91
N LEU A 273 -15.35 16.41 -3.54
CA LEU A 273 -14.55 15.75 -2.51
C LEU A 273 -14.92 16.24 -1.10
N LYS A 274 -15.33 15.31 -0.23
CA LYS A 274 -15.74 15.58 1.16
C LYS A 274 -14.61 15.26 2.13
N LEU A 275 -13.58 16.11 2.16
CA LEU A 275 -12.35 15.89 2.91
C LEU A 275 -12.36 16.55 4.30
N HIS A 276 -13.41 16.35 5.09
CA HIS A 276 -13.63 17.12 6.33
C HIS A 276 -12.58 16.87 7.44
N ARG A 277 -11.99 15.67 7.48
CA ARG A 277 -11.03 15.26 8.52
C ARG A 277 -9.59 15.15 8.03
N LEU A 278 -9.32 15.58 6.79
CA LEU A 278 -8.02 15.40 6.18
C LEU A 278 -6.95 16.24 6.90
N GLU A 279 -5.91 15.58 7.39
CA GLU A 279 -4.77 16.20 8.08
C GLU A 279 -3.51 16.23 7.21
N HIS A 280 -3.36 15.24 6.33
CA HIS A 280 -2.20 15.05 5.46
C HIS A 280 -2.64 14.85 4.00
N LEU A 281 -2.14 15.71 3.11
CA LEU A 281 -2.28 15.54 1.68
C LEU A 281 -0.91 15.29 1.04
N ILE A 282 -0.81 14.24 0.23
CA ILE A 282 0.37 13.94 -0.57
C ILE A 282 -0.06 13.91 -2.03
N LEU A 283 0.54 14.76 -2.85
CA LEU A 283 0.32 14.82 -4.28
C LEU A 283 1.63 14.57 -4.99
N GLU A 284 1.69 13.49 -5.77
CA GLU A 284 2.79 13.23 -6.68
C GLU A 284 2.24 13.36 -8.10
N CYS A 285 2.41 14.52 -8.73
CA CYS A 285 1.90 14.74 -10.07
C CYS A 285 2.83 15.61 -10.90
N GLN A 286 2.76 15.55 -12.23
CA GLN A 286 3.70 16.32 -13.07
C GLN A 286 3.29 17.77 -13.26
N PHE A 287 2.00 18.05 -13.40
CA PHE A 287 1.50 19.38 -13.72
C PHE A 287 0.39 19.77 -12.76
N LEU A 288 0.51 20.86 -12.01
CA LEU A 288 -0.56 21.27 -11.09
C LEU A 288 -1.09 22.65 -11.45
N ASP A 289 -2.41 22.75 -11.65
CA ASP A 289 -3.09 24.04 -11.71
C ASP A 289 -3.30 24.60 -10.30
N THR A 290 -2.56 25.66 -10.01
CA THR A 290 -2.53 26.32 -8.71
C THR A 290 -3.85 26.97 -8.30
N ASN A 291 -4.80 27.15 -9.23
CA ASN A 291 -6.13 27.69 -8.89
C ASN A 291 -7.09 26.65 -8.32
N LEU A 292 -6.78 25.37 -8.52
CA LEU A 292 -7.67 24.26 -8.20
C LEU A 292 -7.34 23.67 -6.83
N LEU A 293 -6.06 23.66 -6.46
CA LEU A 293 -5.63 23.16 -5.15
C LEU A 293 -6.24 23.96 -3.97
N PRO A 294 -6.22 25.31 -3.93
CA PRO A 294 -6.87 26.03 -2.84
C PRO A 294 -8.38 25.73 -2.74
N LYS A 295 -9.08 25.55 -3.87
CA LYS A 295 -10.51 25.22 -3.82
C LYS A 295 -10.75 23.86 -3.17
N SER A 296 -9.90 22.86 -3.44
CA SER A 296 -10.08 21.50 -2.92
C SER A 296 -9.85 21.41 -1.43
N LEU A 297 -8.92 22.19 -0.92
CA LEU A 297 -8.54 22.16 0.48
C LEU A 297 -9.47 22.99 1.37
N SER A 298 -10.44 23.71 0.79
CA SER A 298 -11.40 24.50 1.56
C SER A 298 -12.24 23.66 2.53
N HIS A 299 -12.59 22.41 2.16
CA HIS A 299 -13.31 21.47 3.03
C HIS A 299 -12.46 20.95 4.19
N SER A 300 -11.14 20.98 4.05
CA SER A 300 -10.15 20.55 5.04
C SER A 300 -9.49 21.74 5.73
N ARG A 301 -10.05 22.94 5.58
CA ARG A 301 -9.45 24.21 6.05
C ARG A 301 -8.99 24.17 7.50
N ASP A 302 -9.81 23.59 8.36
CA ASP A 302 -9.58 23.57 9.81
C ASP A 302 -8.80 22.33 10.26
N THR A 303 -8.59 21.34 9.39
CA THR A 303 -8.01 20.04 9.74
C THR A 303 -6.66 19.78 9.08
N LEU A 304 -6.42 20.34 7.89
CA LEU A 304 -5.22 20.09 7.11
C LEU A 304 -3.98 20.73 7.75
N ARG A 305 -2.97 19.91 8.01
CA ARG A 305 -1.74 20.28 8.71
C ARG A 305 -0.49 20.10 7.86
N HIS A 306 -0.52 19.14 6.93
CA HIS A 306 0.65 18.75 6.16
C HIS A 306 0.28 18.59 4.69
N ILE A 307 1.08 19.21 3.82
CA ILE A 307 1.00 19.02 2.37
C ILE A 307 2.38 18.57 1.88
N SER A 308 2.43 17.47 1.13
CA SER A 308 3.62 17.03 0.41
C SER A 308 3.36 17.05 -1.08
N LEU A 309 4.24 17.72 -1.83
CA LEU A 309 4.15 17.93 -3.26
C LEU A 309 5.40 17.35 -3.92
N SER A 310 5.27 16.32 -4.74
CA SER A 310 6.39 15.65 -5.38
C SER A 310 6.29 15.70 -6.90
N SER A 311 7.42 15.95 -7.57
CA SER A 311 7.57 15.94 -9.03
C SER A 311 6.68 16.94 -9.80
N ILE A 312 6.24 18.01 -9.13
CA ILE A 312 5.27 18.97 -9.67
C ILE A 312 5.94 20.12 -10.43
N MET A 313 5.43 20.40 -11.63
CA MET A 313 5.60 21.64 -12.39
C MET A 313 4.30 22.45 -12.30
N LEU A 314 4.41 23.73 -11.97
CA LEU A 314 3.25 24.62 -11.96
C LEU A 314 2.93 25.05 -13.40
N VAL A 315 1.66 24.92 -13.79
CA VAL A 315 1.19 25.39 -15.11
C VAL A 315 0.72 26.84 -15.05
N ASN A 316 0.48 27.46 -16.22
CA ASN A 316 -0.16 28.77 -16.35
C ASN A 316 0.61 29.98 -15.77
N GLY A 317 1.95 29.92 -15.70
CA GLY A 317 2.80 31.06 -15.32
C GLY A 317 2.78 31.41 -13.83
N TYR A 318 2.26 30.52 -12.99
CA TYR A 318 2.25 30.70 -11.54
C TYR A 318 3.59 30.36 -10.91
N THR A 319 3.88 31.01 -9.78
CA THR A 319 5.06 30.74 -8.97
C THR A 319 4.67 29.98 -7.71
N TRP A 320 5.57 29.14 -7.20
CA TRP A 320 5.41 28.48 -5.90
C TRP A 320 5.06 29.47 -4.79
N LYS A 321 5.70 30.64 -4.82
CA LYS A 321 5.41 31.74 -3.90
C LYS A 321 3.95 32.18 -3.91
N ALA A 322 3.34 32.35 -5.10
CA ALA A 322 1.95 32.78 -5.22
C ALA A 322 0.97 31.70 -4.69
N LEU A 323 1.24 30.43 -5.00
CA LEU A 323 0.45 29.30 -4.48
C LEU A 323 0.55 29.21 -2.95
N PHE A 324 1.73 29.42 -2.38
CA PHE A 324 1.95 29.37 -0.93
C PHE A 324 1.28 30.51 -0.19
N GLN A 325 1.30 31.71 -0.76
CA GLN A 325 0.57 32.85 -0.21
C GLN A 325 -0.95 32.60 -0.22
N SER A 326 -1.50 32.02 -1.29
CA SER A 326 -2.93 31.69 -1.33
C SER A 326 -3.30 30.59 -0.33
N MET A 327 -2.50 29.54 -0.22
CA MET A 327 -2.69 28.48 0.77
C MET A 327 -2.61 28.99 2.21
N GLN A 328 -1.71 29.91 2.53
CA GLN A 328 -1.59 30.48 3.89
C GLN A 328 -2.88 31.20 4.31
N THR A 329 -3.52 31.93 3.40
CA THR A 329 -4.79 32.60 3.71
C THR A 329 -5.95 31.63 3.89
N LEU A 330 -5.89 30.51 3.16
CA LEU A 330 -6.96 29.53 3.14
C LEU A 330 -6.85 28.53 4.29
N LEU A 331 -5.65 28.09 4.65
CA LEU A 331 -5.37 26.96 5.55
C LEU A 331 -4.67 27.45 6.82
N PRO A 332 -5.42 27.97 7.82
CA PRO A 332 -4.84 28.57 9.01
C PRO A 332 -4.07 27.59 9.90
N ASN A 333 -4.38 26.29 9.81
CA ASN A 333 -3.77 25.24 10.63
C ASN A 333 -2.63 24.49 9.92
N LEU A 334 -2.22 24.96 8.73
CA LEU A 334 -1.16 24.34 7.96
C LEU A 334 0.19 24.53 8.66
N SER A 335 0.83 23.43 9.03
CA SER A 335 2.07 23.40 9.82
C SER A 335 3.30 23.08 8.99
N SER A 336 3.17 22.27 7.94
CA SER A 336 4.28 21.97 7.04
C SER A 336 3.85 21.83 5.57
N ILE A 337 4.75 22.27 4.69
CA ILE A 337 4.70 22.00 3.25
C ILE A 337 6.05 21.42 2.84
N HIS A 338 6.02 20.24 2.23
CA HIS A 338 7.19 19.57 1.67
C HIS A 338 7.12 19.60 0.14
N ILE A 339 8.24 19.93 -0.49
CA ILE A 339 8.37 19.94 -1.96
C ILE A 339 9.52 19.01 -2.31
N HIS A 340 9.27 18.01 -3.14
CA HIS A 340 10.26 17.05 -3.60
C HIS A 340 10.38 17.14 -5.13
N GLY A 341 11.59 17.34 -5.65
CA GLY A 341 11.86 17.25 -7.10
C GLY A 341 11.17 18.29 -7.97
N GLY A 342 11.04 19.54 -7.50
CA GLY A 342 10.54 20.63 -8.34
C GLY A 342 11.49 20.90 -9.51
N TYR A 343 11.00 20.80 -10.75
CA TYR A 343 11.79 21.05 -11.97
C TYR A 343 12.21 22.52 -12.15
N GLN A 344 11.81 23.41 -11.23
CA GLN A 344 12.21 24.82 -11.21
C GLN A 344 12.52 25.25 -9.76
N ASP A 345 13.77 25.65 -9.55
CA ASP A 345 14.40 26.17 -8.32
C ASP A 345 14.63 25.20 -7.14
N GLU A 346 15.89 24.77 -7.01
CA GLU A 346 16.47 24.02 -5.87
C GLU A 346 16.71 24.91 -4.64
N SER A 347 15.69 25.62 -4.17
CA SER A 347 15.76 26.36 -2.90
C SER A 347 14.69 25.87 -1.93
N PRO A 348 15.05 25.33 -0.74
CA PRO A 348 14.07 25.12 0.31
C PRO A 348 13.47 26.48 0.71
N ILE A 349 12.20 26.70 0.39
CA ILE A 349 11.49 27.91 0.79
C ILE A 349 11.08 27.74 2.26
N SER A 350 11.84 28.33 3.18
CA SER A 350 11.42 28.49 4.56
C SER A 350 10.26 29.49 4.65
N TYR A 351 9.16 29.05 5.26
CA TYR A 351 7.98 29.87 5.50
C TYR A 351 8.21 30.86 6.64
N PRO A 352 7.88 32.15 6.48
CA PRO A 352 8.03 33.15 7.53
C PRO A 352 7.01 33.02 8.69
N GLY A 353 6.08 32.06 8.62
CA GLY A 353 5.16 31.69 9.71
C GLY A 353 5.53 30.41 10.44
N LEU A 354 6.49 29.63 9.92
CA LEU A 354 7.16 28.56 10.64
C LEU A 354 8.20 29.24 11.53
N GLN A 355 7.83 29.52 12.79
CA GLN A 355 8.86 29.74 13.80
C GLN A 355 9.84 28.58 13.70
N LEU A 356 11.12 28.90 13.48
CA LEU A 356 12.23 28.06 13.93
C LEU A 356 11.83 27.50 15.29
N ASP A 357 11.84 26.17 15.39
CA ASP A 357 11.34 25.38 16.52
C ASP A 357 11.36 26.14 17.85
N PRO A 358 10.30 26.09 18.67
CA PRO A 358 10.44 26.52 20.05
C PRO A 358 11.57 25.68 20.67
N PRO A 359 12.58 26.31 21.30
CA PRO A 359 13.70 25.57 21.88
C PRO A 359 13.14 24.52 22.83
N ILE A 360 13.52 23.26 22.64
CA ILE A 360 13.17 22.19 23.58
C ILE A 360 13.66 22.65 24.96
N PRO A 361 12.78 22.78 25.96
CA PRO A 361 13.19 23.24 27.28
C PRO A 361 14.28 22.32 27.84
N GLY A 362 15.48 22.87 28.05
CA GLY A 362 16.60 22.16 28.66
C GLY A 362 17.71 21.67 27.72
N THR A 363 17.63 21.90 26.40
CA THR A 363 18.67 21.42 25.46
C THR A 363 19.70 22.47 25.01
N GLY A 364 19.70 23.68 25.57
CA GLY A 364 20.75 24.67 25.32
C GLY A 364 20.89 25.15 23.86
N GLY A 365 19.87 24.96 23.01
CA GLY A 365 19.84 25.53 21.67
C GLY A 365 20.66 24.78 20.61
N ALA A 366 20.67 23.44 20.61
CA ALA A 366 21.26 22.68 19.50
C ALA A 366 20.33 22.67 18.28
N ASN A 367 20.78 23.26 17.16
CA ASN A 367 20.10 23.20 15.85
C ASN A 367 20.31 21.82 15.20
N ILE A 368 19.25 21.23 14.65
CA ILE A 368 19.33 19.98 13.87
C ILE A 368 19.77 20.32 12.45
N ASN A 369 20.83 19.65 12.00
CA ASN A 369 21.38 19.74 10.64
C ASN A 369 20.50 18.94 9.67
N VAL A 370 20.03 19.56 8.59
CA VAL A 370 19.37 18.84 7.48
C VAL A 370 20.44 18.10 6.69
N GLN A 371 20.54 16.78 6.86
CA GLN A 371 21.40 15.95 6.03
C GLN A 371 20.75 15.67 4.67
N LYS A 372 21.54 15.83 3.61
CA LYS A 372 21.30 15.28 2.28
C LYS A 372 21.10 13.77 2.41
N ALA A 373 19.93 13.26 2.01
CA ALA A 373 19.80 11.84 1.70
C ALA A 373 20.54 11.59 0.38
N SER A 374 21.69 10.90 0.44
CA SER A 374 22.28 10.28 -0.75
C SER A 374 21.40 9.12 -1.17
N LEU A 375 21.04 9.10 -2.45
CA LEU A 375 20.52 7.93 -3.14
C LEU A 375 21.63 6.87 -3.20
N GLU A 376 21.70 6.03 -2.18
CA GLU A 376 22.42 4.75 -2.19
C GLU A 376 22.04 4.08 -0.87
N ASP A 377 20.97 3.27 -0.91
CA ASP A 377 20.74 2.08 -0.07
C ASP A 377 19.29 1.62 -0.27
N THR A 378 19.02 1.04 -1.44
CA THR A 378 17.88 0.14 -1.62
C THR A 378 18.48 -1.25 -1.84
N TYR A 379 18.44 -2.10 -0.83
CA TYR A 379 18.70 -3.51 -1.01
C TYR A 379 17.51 -4.13 -1.74
N VAL A 380 17.69 -4.38 -3.03
CA VAL A 380 16.86 -5.32 -3.78
C VAL A 380 17.30 -6.72 -3.33
N LEU A 381 16.43 -7.44 -2.63
CA LEU A 381 16.60 -8.87 -2.38
C LEU A 381 16.02 -9.65 -3.57
N ASP A 382 16.61 -9.46 -4.74
CA ASP A 382 16.52 -10.42 -5.83
C ASP A 382 17.76 -11.33 -5.76
N ASP A 383 17.50 -12.63 -5.74
CA ASP A 383 18.48 -13.72 -5.81
C ASP A 383 19.57 -13.82 -4.72
N ILE A 384 19.16 -14.20 -3.49
CA ILE A 384 20.02 -15.00 -2.60
C ILE A 384 19.26 -16.23 -2.11
N TRP A 385 18.94 -17.15 -3.02
CA TRP A 385 18.69 -18.56 -2.69
C TRP A 385 19.25 -19.46 -3.81
N THR A 386 20.53 -19.28 -4.14
CA THR A 386 21.33 -20.28 -4.85
C THR A 386 22.63 -20.47 -4.09
N GLY A 387 22.59 -21.29 -3.04
CA GLY A 387 23.80 -21.67 -2.31
C GLY A 387 23.64 -22.05 -0.85
N ILE A 388 22.53 -22.67 -0.45
CA ILE A 388 22.52 -23.59 0.70
C ILE A 388 21.64 -24.79 0.31
N VAL A 389 22.27 -25.75 -0.35
CA VAL A 389 22.03 -27.19 -0.23
C VAL A 389 23.40 -27.83 -0.15
#